data_AF-A0A3P7FPT2-F1
#
_entry.id   AF-A0A3P7FPT2-F1
#
_cell.length_a   1.000
_cell.length_b   1.000
_cell.length_c   1.000
_cell.angle_alpha   90.00
_cell.angle_beta   90.00
_cell.angle_gamma   90.00
#
_symmetry.space_group_name_H-M   'P 1'
#
loop_
_entity.id
_entity.type
_entity.pdbx_description
1 polymer ?
#
loop_
_entity_poly.entity_id
_entity_poly.type
_entity_poly.pdbx_seq_one_letter_code
_entity_poly.pdbx_strand_id
1 'polypeptide(L)'
;MVVKSFDEIAQLGLKFCDAMNQAIPSLPVVYYVLAQFFTNIENHSVIDMMNLCQEQFRLVTERERGKNSRLSSAENVRVRLRTAAYELLKYYVYFQGINTSEVLIRSIESQDWIHCTEPRAVRSAVKYFINNLASIDSAAKVFMDEGTRKERLLESSSSRSHSRQTLDTCSISSTLDKLWSERIDFCTNVEFNRISILTAIINVALKCFLECVRLQTFSAFGLQQIQVDCCFLRQNLWRYLSDEQIALSLIDEIISSAVHRSVDPKLMEPTTVKALCDH
;
A
#
# COMPACT_ATOMS: atom_id res chain seq x y z
N MET A 1 -8.47 36.08 -10.64
CA MET A 1 -8.62 35.85 -9.19
C MET A 1 -8.90 34.39 -8.89
N VAL A 2 -10.01 33.80 -9.37
CA VAL A 2 -10.38 32.39 -9.07
C VAL A 2 -9.32 31.36 -9.41
N VAL A 3 -8.69 31.43 -10.59
CA VAL A 3 -7.58 30.53 -10.96
C VAL A 3 -6.43 30.62 -9.97
N LYS A 4 -6.05 31.84 -9.58
CA LYS A 4 -5.00 32.08 -8.59
C LYS A 4 -5.38 31.50 -7.22
N SER A 5 -6.64 31.60 -6.81
CA SER A 5 -7.11 31.00 -5.56
C SER A 5 -7.05 29.48 -5.60
N PHE A 6 -7.43 28.83 -6.72
CA PHE A 6 -7.23 27.38 -6.87
C PHE A 6 -5.76 26.99 -6.82
N ASP A 7 -4.88 27.79 -7.44
CA ASP A 7 -3.44 27.56 -7.39
C ASP A 7 -2.89 27.67 -5.96
N GLU A 8 -3.33 28.68 -5.20
CA GLU A 8 -2.96 28.87 -3.80
C GLU A 8 -3.45 27.70 -2.93
N ILE A 9 -4.67 27.21 -3.17
CA ILE A 9 -5.22 26.04 -2.47
C ILE A 9 -4.42 24.78 -2.81
N ALA A 10 -4.10 24.53 -4.08
CA ALA A 10 -3.26 23.41 -4.52
C ALA A 10 -1.85 23.48 -3.91
N GLN A 11 -1.23 24.65 -3.92
CA GLN A 11 0.08 24.87 -3.28
C GLN A 11 0.03 24.67 -1.78
N LEU A 12 -1.05 25.08 -1.11
CA LEU A 12 -1.24 24.82 0.32
C LEU A 12 -1.31 23.31 0.60
N GLY A 13 -2.04 22.55 -0.22
CA GLY A 13 -2.07 21.09 -0.14
C GLY A 13 -0.69 20.47 -0.27
N LEU A 14 0.11 20.88 -1.26
CA LEU A 14 1.47 20.38 -1.45
C LEU A 14 2.41 20.76 -0.29
N LYS A 15 2.25 21.95 0.30
CA LYS A 15 3.01 22.35 1.50
C LYS A 15 2.75 21.46 2.71
N PHE A 16 1.57 20.84 2.82
CA PHE A 16 1.32 19.84 3.87
C PHE A 16 2.21 18.60 3.72
N CYS A 17 2.57 18.22 2.50
CA CYS A 17 3.52 17.14 2.26
C CYS A 17 4.95 17.52 2.70
N ASP A 18 5.37 18.78 2.48
CA ASP A 18 6.71 19.26 2.83
C ASP A 18 6.89 19.52 4.35
N ALA A 19 5.84 20.04 5.00
CA ALA A 19 5.89 20.46 6.40
C ALA A 19 6.18 19.31 7.37
N MET A 20 5.91 18.06 6.99
CA MET A 20 6.17 16.89 7.85
C MET A 20 7.64 16.46 7.94
N ASN A 21 8.55 17.06 7.16
CA ASN A 21 9.98 17.01 7.50
C ASN A 21 10.27 17.72 8.85
N GLN A 22 9.27 18.41 9.44
CA GLN A 22 9.37 19.13 10.69
C GLN A 22 8.32 18.64 11.71
N ALA A 23 8.71 17.69 12.55
CA ALA A 23 8.31 17.43 13.95
C ALA A 23 6.83 17.40 14.42
N ILE A 24 5.81 17.64 13.59
CA ILE A 24 4.40 17.54 14.01
C ILE A 24 3.78 16.27 13.44
N PRO A 25 3.48 15.24 14.26
CA PRO A 25 2.75 14.07 13.80
C PRO A 25 1.30 14.47 13.52
N SER A 26 0.95 14.70 12.26
CA SER A 26 -0.44 14.76 11.85
C SER A 26 -0.99 13.34 11.69
N LEU A 27 -2.28 13.17 11.99
CA LEU A 27 -2.96 11.89 11.83
C LEU A 27 -3.01 11.54 10.33
N PRO A 28 -2.68 10.29 9.92
CA PRO A 28 -2.69 9.87 8.51
C PRO A 28 -4.00 10.25 7.79
N VAL A 29 -5.13 10.15 8.49
CA VAL A 29 -6.46 10.48 7.99
C VAL A 29 -6.58 11.90 7.42
N VAL A 30 -5.77 12.87 7.89
CA VAL A 30 -5.81 14.24 7.40
C VAL A 30 -5.36 14.32 5.93
N TYR A 31 -4.29 13.61 5.58
CA TYR A 31 -3.79 13.55 4.20
C TYR A 31 -4.80 12.94 3.26
N TYR A 32 -5.44 11.86 3.72
CA TYR A 32 -6.49 11.19 3.00
C TYR A 32 -7.71 12.09 2.76
N VAL A 33 -8.19 12.79 3.80
CA VAL A 33 -9.32 13.73 3.69
C VAL A 33 -8.99 14.91 2.77
N LEU A 34 -7.76 15.45 2.86
CA LEU A 34 -7.32 16.50 1.96
C LEU A 34 -7.25 16.02 0.52
N ALA A 35 -6.67 14.84 0.26
CA ALA A 35 -6.64 14.26 -1.09
C ALA A 35 -8.05 14.13 -1.67
N GLN A 36 -9.02 13.65 -0.87
CA GLN A 36 -10.42 13.55 -1.28
C GLN A 36 -11.08 14.91 -1.53
N PHE A 37 -10.75 15.92 -0.71
CA PHE A 37 -11.21 17.29 -0.93
C PHE A 37 -10.72 17.85 -2.28
N PHE A 38 -9.45 17.67 -2.61
CA PHE A 38 -8.89 18.10 -3.90
C PHE A 38 -9.57 17.39 -5.08
N THR A 39 -9.73 16.06 -5.00
CA THR A 39 -10.44 15.27 -6.03
C THR A 39 -11.89 15.72 -6.19
N ASN A 40 -12.59 16.02 -5.08
CA ASN A 40 -13.96 16.50 -5.12
C ASN A 40 -14.07 17.88 -5.78
N ILE A 41 -13.20 18.84 -5.42
CA ILE A 41 -13.16 20.15 -6.07
C ILE A 41 -12.89 20.02 -7.57
N GLU A 42 -11.90 19.19 -7.94
CA GLU A 42 -11.54 18.94 -9.33
C GLU A 42 -12.75 18.48 -10.16
N ASN A 43 -13.50 17.51 -9.64
CA ASN A 43 -14.60 16.87 -10.35
C ASN A 43 -15.88 17.70 -10.38
N HIS A 44 -16.18 18.46 -9.32
CA HIS A 44 -17.49 19.07 -9.13
C HIS A 44 -17.51 20.60 -9.06
N SER A 45 -16.37 21.26 -8.86
CA SER A 45 -16.35 22.71 -8.59
C SER A 45 -15.58 23.53 -9.61
N VAL A 46 -14.50 22.99 -10.20
CA VAL A 46 -13.63 23.79 -11.09
C VAL A 46 -14.39 24.35 -12.29
N ILE A 47 -15.10 23.49 -13.03
CA ILE A 47 -15.81 23.91 -14.25
C ILE A 47 -16.91 24.91 -13.90
N ASP A 48 -17.69 24.64 -12.87
CA ASP A 48 -18.81 25.49 -12.47
C ASP A 48 -18.34 26.86 -11.99
N MET A 49 -17.33 26.93 -11.12
CA MET A 49 -16.76 28.20 -10.68
C MET A 49 -16.15 28.99 -11.83
N MET A 50 -15.50 28.32 -12.79
CA MET A 50 -14.92 28.98 -13.95
C MET A 50 -16.00 29.50 -14.91
N ASN A 51 -17.07 28.74 -15.15
CA ASN A 51 -18.21 29.19 -15.95
C ASN A 51 -18.92 30.37 -15.30
N LEU A 52 -19.21 30.29 -13.99
CA LEU A 52 -19.81 31.39 -13.23
C LEU A 52 -18.96 32.66 -13.29
N CYS A 53 -17.63 32.56 -13.17
CA CYS A 53 -16.75 33.72 -13.36
C CYS A 53 -16.85 34.31 -14.76
N GLN A 54 -16.84 33.46 -15.79
CA GLN A 54 -16.94 33.94 -17.17
C GLN A 54 -18.28 34.66 -17.43
N GLU A 55 -19.37 34.17 -16.86
CA GLU A 55 -20.70 34.78 -16.94
C GLU A 55 -20.75 36.13 -16.19
N GLN A 56 -20.32 36.15 -14.93
CA GLN A 56 -20.38 37.35 -14.08
C GLN A 56 -19.52 38.50 -14.62
N PHE A 57 -18.36 38.19 -15.20
CA PHE A 57 -17.47 39.19 -15.80
C PHE A 57 -17.69 39.39 -17.31
N ARG A 58 -18.75 38.80 -17.90
CA ARG A 58 -19.10 38.91 -19.33
C ARG A 58 -17.95 38.58 -20.29
N LEU A 59 -17.17 37.55 -19.96
CA LEU A 59 -15.98 37.12 -20.71
C LEU A 59 -16.30 36.19 -21.88
N VAL A 60 -17.55 36.16 -22.34
CA VAL A 60 -18.03 35.26 -23.41
C VAL A 60 -17.25 35.48 -24.71
N THR A 61 -17.00 36.74 -25.08
CA THR A 61 -16.23 37.09 -26.29
C THR A 61 -14.77 36.62 -26.21
N GLU A 62 -14.18 36.66 -25.01
CA GLU A 62 -12.81 36.16 -24.79
C GLU A 62 -12.77 34.63 -24.85
N ARG A 63 -13.82 33.95 -24.36
CA ARG A 63 -13.98 32.49 -24.45
C ARG A 63 -14.09 32.01 -25.90
N GLU A 64 -14.85 32.74 -26.73
CA GLU A 64 -15.07 32.42 -28.16
C GLU A 64 -13.79 32.51 -29.00
N ARG A 65 -12.74 33.17 -28.51
CA ARG A 65 -11.41 33.16 -29.15
C ARG A 65 -10.73 31.79 -29.14
N GLY A 66 -11.27 30.82 -28.39
CA GLY A 66 -10.75 29.45 -28.37
C GLY A 66 -9.29 29.39 -27.97
N LYS A 67 -8.42 28.86 -28.86
CA LYS A 67 -6.96 28.77 -28.63
C LYS A 67 -6.27 30.13 -28.48
N ASN A 68 -6.87 31.21 -29.01
CA ASN A 68 -6.34 32.57 -28.90
C ASN A 68 -6.87 33.31 -27.65
N SER A 69 -7.66 32.64 -26.81
CA SER A 69 -8.18 33.20 -25.58
C SER A 69 -7.07 33.45 -24.56
N ARG A 70 -7.14 34.58 -23.85
CA ARG A 70 -6.27 34.85 -22.69
C ARG A 70 -6.77 34.20 -21.39
N LEU A 71 -7.88 33.48 -21.43
CA LEU A 71 -8.43 32.79 -20.26
C LEU A 71 -7.61 31.55 -19.93
N SER A 72 -7.37 31.31 -18.64
CA SER A 72 -6.74 30.08 -18.19
C SER A 72 -7.62 28.87 -18.54
N SER A 73 -6.99 27.80 -19.01
CA SER A 73 -7.67 26.52 -19.26
C SER A 73 -8.15 25.90 -17.95
N ALA A 74 -9.42 25.46 -17.93
CA ALA A 74 -9.95 24.67 -16.82
C ALA A 74 -9.14 23.38 -16.61
N GLU A 75 -8.61 22.79 -17.68
CA GLU A 75 -7.77 21.61 -17.58
C GLU A 75 -6.49 21.87 -16.80
N ASN A 76 -5.86 23.05 -16.95
CA ASN A 76 -4.65 23.37 -16.20
C ASN A 76 -4.93 23.45 -14.69
N VAL A 77 -6.11 23.96 -14.31
CA VAL A 77 -6.53 24.01 -12.90
C VAL A 77 -6.83 22.60 -12.38
N ARG A 78 -7.56 21.79 -13.17
CA ARG A 78 -7.86 20.40 -12.81
C ARG A 78 -6.59 19.59 -12.61
N VAL A 79 -5.64 19.67 -13.54
CA VAL A 79 -4.34 18.98 -13.44
C VAL A 79 -3.60 19.37 -12.15
N ARG A 80 -3.59 20.66 -11.78
CA ARG A 80 -2.91 21.10 -10.54
C ARG A 80 -3.56 20.54 -9.27
N LEU A 81 -4.89 20.58 -9.18
CA LEU A 81 -5.64 20.01 -8.06
C LEU A 81 -5.45 18.49 -8.00
N ARG A 82 -5.52 17.82 -9.15
CA ARG A 82 -5.26 16.39 -9.28
C ARG A 82 -3.86 16.03 -8.81
N THR A 83 -2.82 16.75 -9.25
CA THR A 83 -1.44 16.54 -8.79
C THR A 83 -1.32 16.70 -7.28
N ALA A 84 -1.92 17.76 -6.69
CA ALA A 84 -1.94 17.93 -5.24
C ALA A 84 -2.64 16.76 -4.53
N ALA A 85 -3.78 16.30 -5.05
CA ALA A 85 -4.48 15.14 -4.52
C ALA A 85 -3.62 13.88 -4.54
N TYR A 86 -2.99 13.56 -5.68
CA TYR A 86 -2.15 12.37 -5.82
C TYR A 86 -0.94 12.42 -4.89
N GLU A 87 -0.25 13.56 -4.75
CA GLU A 87 0.90 13.66 -3.85
C GLU A 87 0.48 13.49 -2.38
N LEU A 88 -0.65 14.07 -1.97
CA LEU A 88 -1.23 13.84 -0.64
C LEU A 88 -1.60 12.36 -0.42
N LEU A 89 -2.16 11.70 -1.44
CA LEU A 89 -2.55 10.30 -1.35
C LEU A 89 -1.33 9.37 -1.23
N LYS A 90 -0.29 9.60 -2.03
CA LYS A 90 0.99 8.88 -1.94
C LYS A 90 1.57 9.02 -0.54
N TYR A 91 1.56 10.24 -0.01
CA TYR A 91 2.07 10.53 1.32
C TYR A 91 1.27 9.79 2.41
N TYR A 92 -0.07 9.82 2.30
CA TYR A 92 -0.95 9.04 3.18
C TYR A 92 -0.60 7.56 3.16
N VAL A 93 -0.52 6.95 1.97
CA VAL A 93 -0.21 5.52 1.81
C VAL A 93 1.13 5.16 2.43
N TYR A 94 2.16 5.96 2.21
CA TYR A 94 3.48 5.73 2.80
C TYR A 94 3.41 5.79 4.33
N PHE A 95 2.88 6.88 4.89
CA PHE A 95 2.83 7.08 6.32
C PHE A 95 1.93 6.07 7.03
N GLN A 96 0.75 5.77 6.47
CA GLN A 96 -0.15 4.74 6.96
C GLN A 96 0.49 3.34 6.83
N GLY A 97 1.23 3.07 5.76
CA GLY A 97 2.00 1.84 5.57
C GLY A 97 3.01 1.61 6.69
N ILE A 98 3.85 2.61 7.00
CA ILE A 98 4.82 2.55 8.10
C ILE A 98 4.11 2.35 9.45
N ASN A 99 3.10 3.17 9.77
CA ASN A 99 2.36 3.05 11.03
C ASN A 99 1.70 1.68 11.19
N THR A 100 1.13 1.13 10.11
CA THR A 100 0.48 -0.18 10.14
C THR A 100 1.52 -1.31 10.27
N SER A 101 2.71 -1.14 9.69
CA SER A 101 3.82 -2.11 9.77
C SER A 101 4.45 -2.21 11.16
N GLU A 102 4.35 -1.15 11.98
CA GLU A 102 5.05 -1.04 13.27
C GLU A 102 4.78 -2.22 14.21
N VAL A 103 3.55 -2.75 14.21
CA VAL A 103 3.20 -3.92 15.03
C VAL A 103 3.97 -5.18 14.63
N LEU A 104 4.22 -5.37 13.32
CA LEU A 104 5.01 -6.49 12.81
C LEU A 104 6.49 -6.28 13.13
N ILE A 105 7.01 -5.07 12.91
CA ILE A 105 8.39 -4.68 13.21
C ILE A 105 8.71 -4.95 14.67
N ARG A 106 7.93 -4.36 15.60
CA ARG A 106 8.14 -4.52 17.05
C ARG A 106 8.08 -5.99 17.47
N SER A 107 7.16 -6.76 16.88
CA SER A 107 7.03 -8.19 17.18
C SER A 107 8.22 -9.02 16.71
N ILE A 108 8.94 -8.57 15.68
CA ILE A 108 10.19 -9.18 15.22
C ILE A 108 11.35 -8.77 16.12
N GLU A 109 11.49 -7.48 16.40
CA GLU A 109 12.63 -6.95 17.16
C GLU A 109 12.62 -7.35 18.65
N SER A 110 11.44 -7.56 19.24
CA SER A 110 11.33 -7.90 20.67
C SER A 110 11.53 -9.38 21.00
N GLN A 111 11.65 -10.24 19.98
CA GLN A 111 11.64 -11.70 20.16
C GLN A 111 13.06 -12.26 20.10
N ASP A 112 13.39 -13.18 21.02
CA ASP A 112 14.60 -14.01 20.89
C ASP A 112 14.32 -15.16 19.91
N TRP A 113 14.78 -14.99 18.68
CA TRP A 113 14.60 -15.94 17.58
C TRP A 113 15.51 -17.17 17.66
N ILE A 114 16.57 -17.11 18.46
CA ILE A 114 17.52 -18.22 18.66
C ILE A 114 16.95 -19.19 19.68
N HIS A 115 16.34 -18.70 20.75
CA HIS A 115 15.74 -19.52 21.82
C HIS A 115 14.20 -19.61 21.70
N CYS A 116 13.68 -19.58 20.47
CA CYS A 116 12.25 -19.76 20.20
C CYS A 116 11.75 -21.16 20.60
N THR A 117 10.58 -21.21 21.24
CA THR A 117 9.83 -22.45 21.49
C THR A 117 9.06 -22.90 20.25
N GLU A 118 8.67 -24.17 20.23
CA GLU A 118 7.83 -24.74 19.16
C GLU A 118 6.57 -23.88 18.88
N PRO A 119 6.27 -23.56 17.60
CA PRO A 119 5.10 -22.78 17.23
C PRO A 119 3.79 -23.48 17.61
N ARG A 120 2.88 -22.76 18.26
CA ARG A 120 1.56 -23.30 18.70
C ARG A 120 0.37 -22.56 18.12
N ALA A 121 0.59 -21.38 17.56
CA ALA A 121 -0.43 -20.53 16.95
C ALA A 121 0.25 -19.43 16.12
N VAL A 122 -0.53 -18.73 15.31
CA VAL A 122 -0.12 -17.47 14.68
C VAL A 122 0.10 -16.40 15.75
N ARG A 123 1.18 -15.61 15.63
CA ARG A 123 1.47 -14.53 16.59
C ARG A 123 0.33 -13.49 16.62
N SER A 124 0.03 -12.98 17.82
CA SER A 124 -1.00 -11.96 18.04
C SER A 124 -0.76 -10.69 17.22
N ALA A 125 0.49 -10.30 17.02
CA ALA A 125 0.87 -9.15 16.19
C ALA A 125 0.39 -9.29 14.72
N VAL A 126 0.43 -10.51 14.17
CA VAL A 126 0.00 -10.79 12.79
C VAL A 126 -1.52 -10.76 12.69
N LYS A 127 -2.22 -11.36 13.67
CA LYS A 127 -3.69 -11.26 13.76
C LYS A 127 -4.14 -9.79 13.92
N TYR A 128 -3.44 -9.03 14.75
CA TYR A 128 -3.69 -7.60 14.96
C TYR A 128 -3.45 -6.77 13.69
N PHE A 129 -2.39 -7.06 12.94
CA PHE A 129 -2.13 -6.41 11.65
C PHE A 129 -3.30 -6.58 10.68
N ILE A 130 -3.86 -7.79 10.54
CA ILE A 130 -5.05 -8.04 9.72
C ILE A 130 -6.28 -7.26 10.23
N ASN A 131 -6.49 -7.21 11.55
CA ASN A 131 -7.58 -6.43 12.14
C ASN A 131 -7.42 -4.91 11.93
N ASN A 132 -6.19 -4.42 11.94
CA ASN A 132 -5.88 -3.02 11.64
C ASN A 132 -6.22 -2.69 10.18
N LEU A 133 -5.87 -3.57 9.23
CA LEU A 133 -6.28 -3.42 7.82
C LEU A 133 -7.82 -3.36 7.67
N ALA A 134 -8.55 -4.22 8.39
CA ALA A 134 -10.02 -4.18 8.39
C ALA A 134 -10.57 -2.84 8.93
N SER A 135 -9.91 -2.28 9.94
CA SER A 135 -10.28 -0.97 10.53
C SER A 135 -10.03 0.18 9.56
N ILE A 136 -8.89 0.16 8.87
CA ILE A 136 -8.53 1.12 7.82
C ILE A 136 -9.53 1.04 6.66
N ASP A 137 -9.88 -0.17 6.21
CA ASP A 137 -10.85 -0.37 5.15
C ASP A 137 -12.25 0.17 5.51
N SER A 138 -12.71 -0.12 6.72
CA SER A 138 -13.98 0.39 7.25
C SER A 138 -14.01 1.91 7.31
N ALA A 139 -12.92 2.56 7.73
CA ALA A 139 -12.81 4.01 7.77
C ALA A 139 -12.79 4.62 6.35
N ALA A 140 -12.11 3.98 5.40
CA ALA A 140 -12.02 4.45 4.02
C ALA A 140 -13.36 4.33 3.26
N LYS A 141 -14.20 3.35 3.62
CA LYS A 141 -15.53 3.10 3.04
C LYS A 141 -16.48 4.30 3.05
N VAL A 142 -16.31 5.24 3.98
CA VAL A 142 -17.15 6.44 4.07
C VAL A 142 -16.87 7.44 2.95
N PHE A 143 -15.66 7.39 2.36
CA PHE A 143 -15.17 8.44 1.47
C PHE A 143 -14.88 7.99 0.04
N MET A 144 -14.70 6.69 -0.20
CA MET A 144 -14.33 6.15 -1.52
C MET A 144 -15.04 4.85 -1.85
N ASP A 145 -15.18 4.62 -3.14
CA ASP A 145 -15.60 3.35 -3.69
C ASP A 145 -14.55 2.27 -3.51
N GLU A 146 -14.99 1.01 -3.58
CA GLU A 146 -14.15 -0.16 -3.39
C GLU A 146 -13.04 -0.26 -4.45
N GLY A 147 -13.38 0.01 -5.72
CA GLY A 147 -12.51 -0.25 -6.87
C GLY A 147 -12.76 -1.64 -7.45
N THR A 148 -11.89 -2.07 -8.37
CA THR A 148 -11.97 -3.40 -8.98
C THR A 148 -10.97 -4.35 -8.33
N ARG A 149 -11.36 -5.61 -8.22
CA ARG A 149 -10.51 -6.67 -7.68
C ARG A 149 -10.30 -7.75 -8.74
N LYS A 150 -9.05 -8.19 -8.92
CA LYS A 150 -8.76 -9.36 -9.74
C LYS A 150 -9.32 -10.62 -9.08
N GLU A 151 -9.75 -11.59 -9.89
CA GLU A 151 -10.21 -12.88 -9.38
C GLU A 151 -9.13 -13.51 -8.49
N ARG A 152 -9.58 -14.06 -7.35
CA ARG A 152 -8.71 -14.75 -6.40
C ARG A 152 -7.95 -15.85 -7.12
N LEU A 153 -6.66 -15.92 -6.87
CA LEU A 153 -5.85 -17.06 -7.29
C LEU A 153 -6.24 -18.24 -6.39
N LEU A 154 -7.26 -19.00 -6.80
CA LEU A 154 -7.55 -20.26 -6.15
C LEU A 154 -6.39 -21.21 -6.43
N GLU A 155 -5.87 -21.87 -5.40
CA GLU A 155 -5.03 -23.06 -5.57
C GLU A 155 -5.88 -24.11 -6.30
N SER A 156 -5.87 -24.06 -7.64
CA SER A 156 -6.55 -25.03 -8.48
C SER A 156 -5.85 -26.38 -8.31
N SER A 157 -6.44 -27.21 -7.45
CA SER A 157 -6.19 -28.65 -7.33
C SER A 157 -6.68 -29.42 -8.58
N SER A 158 -6.41 -28.92 -9.80
CA SER A 158 -6.73 -29.57 -11.07
C SER A 158 -5.47 -29.84 -11.87
N SER A 159 -4.91 -31.02 -11.65
CA SER A 159 -4.38 -31.96 -12.65
C SER A 159 -3.84 -31.38 -13.96
N ARG A 160 -2.52 -31.58 -14.16
CA ARG A 160 -1.77 -31.53 -15.44
C ARG A 160 -1.22 -30.16 -15.85
N SER A 161 -0.11 -29.77 -15.23
CA SER A 161 1.02 -29.15 -15.94
C SER A 161 2.29 -29.30 -15.12
N HIS A 162 3.23 -30.08 -15.65
CA HIS A 162 4.58 -30.20 -15.13
C HIS A 162 5.31 -28.86 -15.26
N SER A 163 5.32 -28.06 -14.20
CA SER A 163 6.37 -27.06 -14.00
C SER A 163 6.94 -27.27 -12.60
N ARG A 164 8.19 -27.73 -12.55
CA ARG A 164 8.95 -27.94 -11.32
C ARG A 164 9.03 -26.61 -10.59
N GLN A 165 8.32 -26.46 -9.48
CA GLN A 165 8.68 -25.50 -8.44
C GLN A 165 9.41 -26.27 -7.33
N THR A 166 10.54 -26.86 -7.70
CA THR A 166 11.65 -27.01 -6.76
C THR A 166 12.20 -25.61 -6.55
N LEU A 167 12.30 -25.15 -5.30
CA LEU A 167 12.95 -23.88 -4.96
C LEU A 167 14.40 -23.91 -5.45
N ASP A 168 14.65 -23.47 -6.69
CA ASP A 168 15.96 -23.06 -7.14
C ASP A 168 16.17 -21.63 -6.64
N THR A 169 16.74 -21.53 -5.43
CA THR A 169 17.11 -20.31 -4.69
C THR A 169 17.82 -19.25 -5.56
N CYS A 170 18.39 -19.64 -6.70
CA CYS A 170 19.15 -18.76 -7.59
C CYS A 170 18.30 -17.98 -8.63
N SER A 171 17.09 -18.43 -8.99
CA SER A 171 16.29 -17.77 -10.05
C SER A 171 15.52 -16.54 -9.54
N ILE A 172 15.05 -16.61 -8.30
CA ILE A 172 14.30 -15.54 -7.61
C ILE A 172 15.20 -14.33 -7.35
N SER A 173 16.47 -14.54 -7.00
CA SER A 173 17.44 -13.47 -6.75
C SER A 173 17.57 -12.51 -7.94
N SER A 174 17.64 -13.02 -9.18
CA SER A 174 17.82 -12.17 -10.37
C SER A 174 16.60 -11.32 -10.73
N THR A 175 15.39 -11.78 -10.40
CA THR A 175 14.16 -11.02 -10.59
C THR A 175 14.04 -9.97 -9.51
N LEU A 176 14.45 -10.31 -8.29
CA LEU A 176 14.50 -9.37 -7.19
C LEU A 176 15.55 -8.30 -7.38
N ASP A 177 16.78 -8.64 -7.76
CA ASP A 177 17.82 -7.65 -8.00
C ASP A 177 17.39 -6.62 -9.06
N LYS A 178 16.51 -6.99 -10.00
CA LYS A 178 15.83 -6.05 -10.91
C LYS A 178 14.74 -5.22 -10.22
N LEU A 179 13.87 -5.83 -9.41
CA LEU A 179 12.83 -5.16 -8.63
C LEU A 179 13.37 -4.25 -7.50
N TRP A 180 14.62 -4.44 -7.07
CA TRP A 180 15.33 -3.64 -6.06
C TRP A 180 16.31 -2.63 -6.69
N SER A 181 16.82 -2.88 -7.91
CA SER A 181 17.57 -1.88 -8.68
C SER A 181 16.65 -0.82 -9.30
N GLU A 182 15.42 -1.18 -9.65
CA GLU A 182 14.34 -0.23 -9.83
C GLU A 182 13.86 0.18 -8.43
N ARG A 183 13.95 1.46 -8.07
CA ARG A 183 13.12 1.99 -6.98
C ARG A 183 11.66 1.88 -7.42
N ILE A 184 11.05 0.70 -7.25
CA ILE A 184 9.61 0.55 -7.44
C ILE A 184 8.98 1.34 -6.31
N ASP A 185 8.69 2.60 -6.61
CA ASP A 185 7.84 3.46 -5.82
C ASP A 185 6.43 2.85 -5.90
N PHE A 186 6.06 1.96 -4.98
CA PHE A 186 4.71 1.38 -4.92
C PHE A 186 3.61 2.45 -4.76
N CYS A 187 4.02 3.69 -4.48
CA CYS A 187 3.19 4.87 -4.47
C CYS A 187 2.89 5.43 -5.89
N THR A 188 3.54 4.98 -6.97
CA THR A 188 3.34 5.59 -8.31
C THR A 188 2.02 5.23 -8.95
N ASN A 189 1.45 4.05 -8.63
CA ASN A 189 0.25 3.53 -9.27
C ASN A 189 -0.92 3.40 -8.28
N VAL A 190 -0.98 4.28 -7.28
CA VAL A 190 -2.10 4.31 -6.33
C VAL A 190 -3.28 5.04 -6.97
N GLU A 191 -4.37 4.33 -7.14
CA GLU A 191 -5.64 4.86 -7.61
C GLU A 191 -6.48 5.35 -6.42
N PHE A 192 -7.40 6.30 -6.67
CA PHE A 192 -8.35 6.81 -5.69
C PHE A 192 -9.50 5.83 -5.43
N ASN A 193 -9.17 4.63 -4.97
CA ASN A 193 -10.14 3.62 -4.52
C ASN A 193 -9.56 2.81 -3.36
N ARG A 194 -10.45 2.20 -2.57
CA ARG A 194 -10.07 1.54 -1.31
C ARG A 194 -9.08 0.41 -1.52
N ILE A 195 -9.34 -0.47 -2.49
CA ILE A 195 -8.50 -1.64 -2.72
C ILE A 195 -7.09 -1.22 -3.18
N SER A 196 -6.94 -0.23 -4.06
CA SER A 196 -5.63 0.24 -4.51
C SER A 196 -4.80 0.81 -3.35
N ILE A 197 -5.44 1.63 -2.49
CA ILE A 197 -4.81 2.22 -1.31
C ILE A 197 -4.40 1.15 -0.29
N LEU A 198 -5.29 0.20 0.02
CA LEU A 198 -4.98 -0.91 0.92
C LEU A 198 -3.86 -1.79 0.36
N THR A 199 -3.87 -2.06 -0.95
CA THR A 199 -2.81 -2.81 -1.63
C THR A 199 -1.46 -2.15 -1.42
N ALA A 200 -1.38 -0.84 -1.61
CA ALA A 200 -0.14 -0.10 -1.45
C ALA A 200 0.32 -0.05 0.03
N ILE A 201 -0.59 0.13 0.99
CA ILE A 201 -0.30 0.05 2.44
C ILE A 201 0.28 -1.33 2.80
N ILE A 202 -0.34 -2.41 2.31
CA ILE A 202 0.10 -3.79 2.55
C ILE A 202 1.49 -4.02 1.97
N ASN A 203 1.76 -3.55 0.74
CA ASN A 203 3.07 -3.70 0.12
C ASN A 203 4.18 -2.99 0.91
N VAL A 204 3.93 -1.79 1.44
CA VAL A 204 4.86 -1.11 2.36
C VAL A 204 5.10 -1.96 3.60
N ALA A 205 4.04 -2.45 4.25
CA ALA A 205 4.16 -3.24 5.47
C ALA A 205 4.88 -4.58 5.28
N LEU A 206 4.62 -5.29 4.19
CA LEU A 206 5.31 -6.54 3.85
C LEU A 206 6.80 -6.31 3.58
N LYS A 207 7.16 -5.20 2.93
CA LYS A 207 8.57 -4.82 2.73
C LYS A 207 9.28 -4.50 4.04
N CYS A 208 8.64 -3.75 4.95
CA CYS A 208 9.18 -3.50 6.28
C CYS A 208 9.37 -4.82 7.05
N PHE A 209 8.40 -5.73 6.97
CA PHE A 209 8.48 -7.04 7.62
C PHE A 209 9.64 -7.88 7.05
N LEU A 210 9.79 -7.94 5.73
CA LEU A 210 10.91 -8.60 5.06
C LEU A 210 12.27 -8.07 5.53
N GLU A 211 12.42 -6.74 5.61
CA GLU A 211 13.66 -6.11 6.06
C GLU A 211 13.97 -6.46 7.51
N CYS A 212 12.98 -6.41 8.40
CA CYS A 212 13.17 -6.83 9.79
C CYS A 212 13.60 -8.29 9.90
N VAL A 213 12.98 -9.20 9.13
CA VAL A 213 13.35 -10.62 9.09
C VAL A 213 14.79 -10.81 8.59
N ARG A 214 15.19 -10.06 7.56
CA ARG A 214 16.56 -10.11 6.99
C ARG A 214 17.64 -9.79 8.02
N LEU A 215 17.33 -8.96 9.02
CA LEU A 215 18.26 -8.54 10.07
C LEU A 215 18.35 -9.52 11.25
N GLN A 216 17.44 -10.48 11.37
CA GLN A 216 17.43 -11.45 12.48
C GLN A 216 18.27 -12.70 12.18
N THR A 217 18.45 -13.55 13.20
CA THR A 217 19.02 -14.91 13.08
C THR A 217 18.05 -15.87 13.75
N PHE A 218 17.69 -16.96 13.08
CA PHE A 218 16.61 -17.85 13.52
C PHE A 218 17.11 -19.24 13.93
N SER A 219 16.47 -19.83 14.94
CA SER A 219 16.48 -21.28 15.15
C SER A 219 15.47 -21.98 14.25
N ALA A 220 15.45 -23.32 14.25
CA ALA A 220 14.44 -24.11 13.55
C ALA A 220 13.01 -23.71 13.95
N PHE A 221 12.72 -23.53 15.24
CA PHE A 221 11.40 -23.11 15.70
C PHE A 221 11.10 -21.64 15.38
N GLY A 222 12.12 -20.76 15.40
CA GLY A 222 11.98 -19.38 14.95
C GLY A 222 11.55 -19.30 13.48
N LEU A 223 12.20 -20.07 12.61
CA LEU A 223 11.83 -20.20 11.20
C LEU A 223 10.39 -20.71 11.02
N GLN A 224 10.02 -21.77 11.75
CA GLN A 224 8.67 -22.35 11.66
C GLN A 224 7.60 -21.36 12.12
N GLN A 225 7.87 -20.52 13.12
CA GLN A 225 6.93 -19.47 13.53
C GLN A 225 6.72 -18.44 12.40
N ILE A 226 7.79 -18.02 11.71
CA ILE A 226 7.67 -17.13 10.54
C ILE A 226 6.87 -17.81 9.42
N GLN A 227 7.08 -19.11 9.19
CA GLN A 227 6.31 -19.88 8.21
C GLN A 227 4.80 -19.89 8.54
N VAL A 228 4.43 -20.10 9.81
CA VAL A 228 3.03 -20.07 10.29
C VAL A 228 2.41 -18.69 10.08
N ASP A 229 3.11 -17.64 10.49
CA ASP A 229 2.64 -16.27 10.33
C ASP A 229 2.44 -15.88 8.85
N CYS A 230 3.40 -16.26 7.99
CA CYS A 230 3.32 -16.02 6.55
C CYS A 230 2.16 -16.78 5.91
N CYS A 231 1.89 -18.02 6.35
CA CYS A 231 0.73 -18.77 5.88
C CYS A 231 -0.58 -18.07 6.25
N PHE A 232 -0.71 -17.58 7.48
CA PHE A 232 -1.88 -16.82 7.91
C PHE A 232 -2.06 -15.53 7.13
N LEU A 233 -0.98 -14.80 6.83
CA LEU A 233 -1.03 -13.62 5.96
C LEU A 233 -1.56 -13.97 4.57
N ARG A 234 -1.06 -15.04 3.92
CA ARG A 234 -1.58 -15.47 2.60
C ARG A 234 -3.08 -15.77 2.62
N GLN A 235 -3.56 -16.41 3.68
CA GLN A 235 -4.98 -16.79 3.81
C GLN A 235 -5.93 -15.59 4.01
N ASN A 236 -5.41 -14.47 4.52
CA ASN A 236 -6.24 -13.33 4.95
C ASN A 236 -6.06 -12.07 4.10
N LEU A 237 -4.89 -11.84 3.51
CA LEU A 237 -4.60 -10.60 2.79
C LEU A 237 -5.36 -10.45 1.48
N TRP A 238 -5.77 -11.55 0.83
CA TRP A 238 -6.48 -11.53 -0.44
C TRP A 238 -7.63 -10.50 -0.44
N ARG A 239 -8.41 -10.42 0.65
CA ARG A 239 -9.58 -9.52 0.80
C ARG A 239 -9.28 -8.04 0.57
N TYR A 240 -8.01 -7.62 0.71
CA TYR A 240 -7.60 -6.22 0.69
C TYR A 240 -6.66 -5.89 -0.50
N LEU A 241 -6.46 -6.82 -1.43
CA LEU A 241 -5.50 -6.72 -2.52
C LEU A 241 -6.19 -6.63 -3.88
N SER A 242 -5.72 -5.71 -4.73
CA SER A 242 -6.14 -5.58 -6.14
C SER A 242 -5.58 -6.72 -6.97
N ASP A 243 -4.26 -6.96 -6.84
CA ASP A 243 -3.53 -8.10 -7.39
C ASP A 243 -2.73 -8.78 -6.27
N GLU A 244 -3.01 -10.06 -6.03
CA GLU A 244 -2.40 -10.83 -4.96
C GLU A 244 -0.95 -11.22 -5.26
N GLN A 245 -0.53 -11.25 -6.54
CA GLN A 245 0.77 -11.79 -6.95
C GLN A 245 1.95 -11.11 -6.26
N ILE A 246 1.92 -9.77 -6.17
CA ILE A 246 3.00 -8.98 -5.54
C ILE A 246 3.09 -9.27 -4.04
N ALA A 247 1.94 -9.34 -3.36
CA ALA A 247 1.92 -9.63 -1.94
C ALA A 247 2.38 -11.07 -1.67
N LEU A 248 1.94 -12.03 -2.50
CA LEU A 248 2.36 -13.43 -2.39
C LEU A 248 3.87 -13.59 -2.62
N SER A 249 4.45 -12.90 -3.62
CA SER A 249 5.89 -12.93 -3.87
C SER A 249 6.69 -12.37 -2.71
N LEU A 250 6.25 -11.24 -2.13
CA LEU A 250 6.87 -10.68 -0.92
C LEU A 250 6.80 -11.65 0.27
N ILE A 251 5.71 -12.40 0.41
CA ILE A 251 5.59 -13.42 1.47
C ILE A 251 6.52 -14.62 1.19
N ASP A 252 6.67 -15.05 -0.06
CA ASP A 252 7.67 -16.08 -0.43
C ASP A 252 9.10 -15.61 -0.09
N GLU A 253 9.42 -14.34 -0.35
CA GLU A 253 10.71 -13.73 -0.01
C GLU A 253 10.96 -13.66 1.50
N ILE A 254 9.94 -13.32 2.30
CA ILE A 254 10.06 -13.31 3.76
C ILE A 254 10.46 -14.70 4.28
N ILE A 255 9.80 -15.75 3.78
CA ILE A 255 10.14 -17.13 4.16
C ILE A 255 11.55 -17.48 3.67
N SER A 256 11.90 -17.14 2.42
CA SER A 256 13.23 -17.40 1.86
C SER A 256 14.36 -16.70 2.65
N SER A 257 14.14 -15.44 3.04
CA SER A 257 15.03 -14.67 3.91
C SER A 257 15.19 -15.35 5.27
N ALA A 258 14.09 -15.76 5.91
CA ALA A 258 14.15 -16.48 7.18
C ALA A 258 14.93 -17.80 7.07
N VAL A 259 14.74 -18.59 6.00
CA VAL A 259 15.50 -19.82 5.73
C VAL A 259 17.00 -19.54 5.65
N HIS A 260 17.39 -18.52 4.89
CA HIS A 260 18.81 -18.14 4.73
C HIS A 260 19.43 -17.60 6.04
N ARG A 261 18.61 -17.04 6.93
CA ARG A 261 19.02 -16.50 8.24
C ARG A 261 18.89 -17.53 9.37
N SER A 262 18.53 -18.78 9.06
CA SER A 262 18.37 -19.85 10.05
C SER A 262 19.67 -20.61 10.27
N VAL A 263 19.98 -20.93 11.53
CA VAL A 263 21.16 -21.73 11.90
C VAL A 263 20.98 -23.20 11.54
N ASP A 264 19.74 -23.71 11.64
CA ASP A 264 19.33 -25.07 11.26
C ASP A 264 17.97 -24.99 10.54
N PRO A 265 17.96 -24.72 9.22
CA PRO A 265 16.74 -24.48 8.47
C PRO A 265 15.90 -25.76 8.34
N LYS A 266 14.84 -25.86 9.15
CA LYS A 266 13.86 -26.94 9.09
C LYS A 266 12.44 -26.38 9.01
N LEU A 267 11.86 -26.42 7.81
CA LEU A 267 10.46 -26.05 7.59
C LEU A 267 9.51 -27.11 8.18
N MET A 268 8.33 -26.65 8.57
CA MET A 268 7.24 -27.49 9.06
C MET A 268 6.39 -28.00 7.88
N GLU A 269 5.82 -29.19 8.05
CA GLU A 269 4.91 -29.80 7.09
C GLU A 269 3.71 -28.88 6.78
N PRO A 270 3.34 -28.67 5.51
CA PRO A 270 2.28 -27.73 5.13
C PRO A 270 0.92 -27.98 5.81
N THR A 271 0.59 -29.23 6.12
CA THR A 271 -0.65 -29.60 6.82
C THR A 271 -0.65 -29.11 8.27
N THR A 272 0.47 -29.24 8.98
CA THR A 272 0.64 -28.72 10.34
C THR A 272 0.60 -27.19 10.35
N VAL A 273 1.22 -26.55 9.34
CA VAL A 273 1.17 -25.08 9.21
C VAL A 273 -0.28 -24.60 9.05
N LYS A 274 -1.05 -25.24 8.15
CA LYS A 274 -2.46 -24.89 7.93
C LYS A 274 -3.28 -25.08 9.21
N ALA A 275 -3.10 -26.18 9.94
CA ALA A 275 -3.79 -26.44 11.20
C ALA A 275 -3.53 -25.35 12.26
N LEU A 276 -2.30 -24.84 12.37
CA LEU A 276 -1.98 -23.74 13.31
C LEU A 276 -2.56 -22.39 12.90
N CYS A 277 -2.93 -22.20 11.62
CA CYS A 277 -3.55 -20.97 11.13
C CYS A 277 -5.05 -20.90 11.45
N ASP A 278 -5.71 -22.05 11.60
CA ASP A 278 -7.15 -22.15 11.89
C ASP A 278 -7.48 -21.91 13.39
N HIS A 279 -6.45 -21.84 14.25
CA HIS A 279 -6.53 -21.55 15.69
C HIS A 279 -6.20 -20.08 15.99
#